data_AF-T2JRA7-F1
#
_entry.id   AF-T2JRA7-F1
#
_cell.length_a   1.000
_cell.length_b   1.000
_cell.length_c   1.000
_cell.angle_alpha   90.00
_cell.angle_beta   90.00
_cell.angle_gamma   90.00
#
_symmetry.space_group_name_H-M   'P 1'
#
loop_
_entity.id
_entity.type
_entity.pdbx_description
1 polymer ?
#
loop_
_entity_poly.entity_id
_entity_poly.type
_entity_poly.pdbx_seq_one_letter_code
_entity_poly.pdbx_strand_id
1 'polypeptide(L)' 'MKNANLNEAYLGYANLNGADLRGANLCGANLNYANLQGANLCGVDLNGARITEAQLSVAKTNWRTVMPSGKRGFW' A
#
# COMPACT_ATOMS: atom_id res chain seq x y z
N MET A 1 11.12 -3.09 -0.81
CA MET A 1 10.45 -4.41 -0.86
C MET A 1 9.70 -4.56 -2.17
N LYS A 2 10.36 -4.24 -3.30
CA LYS A 2 9.73 -4.30 -4.62
C LYS A 2 9.38 -5.74 -4.96
N ASN A 3 8.19 -5.98 -5.52
CA ASN A 3 7.68 -7.31 -5.87
C ASN A 3 7.64 -8.31 -4.69
N ALA A 4 7.70 -7.84 -3.44
CA ALA A 4 7.62 -8.72 -2.28
C ALA A 4 6.21 -9.29 -2.13
N ASN A 5 6.11 -10.52 -1.63
CA ASN A 5 4.85 -11.07 -1.15
C ASN A 5 4.69 -10.73 0.34
N LEU A 6 3.76 -9.82 0.64
CA LEU A 6 3.41 -9.34 1.98
C LEU A 6 1.90 -9.49 2.22
N ASN A 7 1.27 -10.46 1.55
CA ASN A 7 -0.14 -10.79 1.75
C ASN A 7 -0.40 -11.08 3.23
N GLU A 8 -1.47 -10.50 3.77
CA GLU A 8 -1.90 -10.60 5.18
C GLU A 8 -0.84 -10.20 6.23
N ALA A 9 0.27 -9.58 5.80
CA ALA A 9 1.34 -9.21 6.71
C ALA A 9 0.89 -8.15 7.74
N TYR A 10 1.41 -8.28 8.95
CA TYR A 10 1.26 -7.24 9.97
C TYR A 10 2.37 -6.19 9.80
N LEU A 11 2.00 -5.03 9.26
CA LEU A 11 2.88 -3.86 9.06
C LEU A 11 2.37 -2.63 9.84
N GLY A 12 1.53 -2.86 10.85
CA GLY A 12 1.02 -1.79 11.70
C GLY A 12 2.18 -1.05 12.37
N TYR A 13 2.10 0.28 12.40
CA TYR A 13 3.15 1.16 12.95
C TYR A 13 4.52 1.09 12.24
N ALA A 14 4.66 0.36 11.14
CA ALA A 14 5.93 0.27 10.42
C ALA A 14 6.34 1.63 9.85
N ASN A 15 7.64 1.93 9.89
CA ASN A 15 8.20 3.07 9.17
C ASN A 15 8.52 2.66 7.72
N LEU A 16 7.67 3.07 6.78
CA LEU A 16 7.82 2.83 5.35
C LEU A 16 8.03 4.14 4.58
N ASN A 17 8.53 5.18 5.26
CA ASN A 17 8.81 6.47 4.65
C ASN A 17 9.75 6.31 3.43
N GLY A 18 9.31 6.80 2.28
CA GLY A 18 10.06 6.71 1.03
C GLY A 18 10.29 5.29 0.49
N ALA A 19 9.70 4.25 1.09
CA ALA A 19 9.95 2.87 0.70
C ALA A 19 9.50 2.58 -0.75
N ASP A 20 10.32 1.84 -1.50
CA ASP A 20 9.92 1.29 -2.80
C ASP A 20 9.20 -0.05 -2.62
N LEU A 21 7.89 -0.02 -2.84
CA LEU A 21 6.97 -1.16 -2.73
C LEU A 21 6.34 -1.53 -4.08
N ARG A 22 6.81 -0.97 -5.19
CA ARG A 22 6.21 -1.20 -6.52
C ARG A 22 6.05 -2.70 -6.79
N GLY A 23 4.85 -3.09 -7.24
CA GLY A 23 4.52 -4.47 -7.58
C GLY A 23 4.45 -5.45 -6.39
N ALA A 24 4.59 -4.98 -5.15
CA ALA A 24 4.38 -5.83 -3.98
C ALA A 24 2.92 -6.27 -3.88
N ASN A 25 2.71 -7.47 -3.34
CA ASN A 25 1.40 -7.95 -2.94
C ASN A 25 1.17 -7.59 -1.47
N LEU A 26 0.24 -6.69 -1.20
CA LEU A 26 -0.18 -6.27 0.14
C LEU A 26 -1.66 -6.59 0.39
N CYS A 27 -2.23 -7.53 -0.37
CA CYS A 27 -3.61 -7.95 -0.20
C CYS A 27 -3.84 -8.44 1.24
N GLY A 28 -4.87 -7.92 1.91
CA GLY A 28 -5.20 -8.21 3.30
C GLY A 28 -4.23 -7.69 4.36
N ALA A 29 -3.13 -7.01 3.98
CA ALA A 29 -2.12 -6.56 4.94
C ALA A 29 -2.69 -5.52 5.92
N ASN A 30 -2.21 -5.56 7.18
CA ASN A 30 -2.53 -4.54 8.17
C ASN A 30 -1.48 -3.43 8.13
N LEU A 31 -1.85 -2.26 7.62
CA LEU A 31 -1.00 -1.06 7.51
C LEU A 31 -1.44 0.05 8.47
N ASN A 32 -2.34 -0.22 9.42
CA ASN A 32 -2.83 0.80 10.35
C ASN A 32 -1.65 1.50 11.04
N TYR A 33 -1.66 2.84 11.04
CA TYR A 33 -0.61 3.69 11.63
C TYR A 33 0.80 3.57 11.02
N ALA A 34 0.99 2.81 9.94
CA ALA A 34 2.26 2.81 9.21
C ALA A 34 2.57 4.20 8.63
N ASN A 35 3.82 4.64 8.72
CA ASN A 35 4.29 5.85 8.06
C ASN A 35 4.55 5.55 6.58
N LEU A 36 3.64 6.00 5.70
CA LEU A 36 3.72 5.80 4.25
C LEU A 36 4.12 7.06 3.49
N GLN A 37 4.61 8.09 4.19
CA GLN A 37 4.98 9.35 3.55
C GLN A 37 6.02 9.12 2.45
N GLY A 38 5.65 9.45 1.21
CA GLY A 38 6.50 9.30 0.02
C GLY A 38 6.72 7.86 -0.46
N ALA A 39 6.12 6.85 0.17
CA ALA A 39 6.22 5.45 -0.24
C ALA A 39 5.69 5.25 -1.66
N ASN A 40 6.34 4.40 -2.45
CA ASN A 40 5.93 4.11 -3.82
C ASN A 40 5.08 2.85 -3.90
N LEU A 41 3.76 3.05 -3.94
CA LEU A 41 2.73 2.02 -4.04
C LEU A 41 2.21 1.83 -5.48
N CYS A 42 2.91 2.35 -6.49
CA CYS A 42 2.52 2.19 -7.89
C CYS A 42 2.48 0.71 -8.30
N GLY A 43 1.31 0.25 -8.74
CA GLY A 43 1.10 -1.15 -9.12
C GLY A 43 1.08 -2.15 -7.96
N VAL A 44 0.95 -1.68 -6.72
CA VAL A 44 0.71 -2.55 -5.55
C VAL A 44 -0.73 -3.05 -5.57
N ASP A 45 -0.93 -4.28 -5.11
CA ASP A 45 -2.26 -4.79 -4.77
C ASP A 45 -2.55 -4.57 -3.28
N LEU A 46 -3.48 -3.65 -2.96
CA LEU A 46 -3.94 -3.37 -1.59
C LEU A 46 -5.34 -3.95 -1.32
N ASN A 47 -5.86 -4.86 -2.16
CA ASN A 47 -7.20 -5.41 -1.96
C ASN A 47 -7.38 -5.93 -0.53
N GLY A 48 -8.39 -5.44 0.20
CA GLY A 48 -8.65 -5.84 1.58
C GLY A 48 -7.61 -5.38 2.61
N ALA A 49 -6.57 -4.62 2.21
CA ALA A 49 -5.60 -4.08 3.14
C ALA A 49 -6.25 -3.07 4.09
N ARG A 50 -5.87 -3.13 5.37
CA ARG A 50 -6.30 -2.16 6.38
C ARG A 50 -5.37 -0.96 6.33
N ILE A 51 -5.78 0.06 5.59
CA ILE A 51 -5.08 1.32 5.38
C ILE A 51 -6.10 2.45 5.30
N THR A 52 -5.78 3.61 5.85
CA THR A 52 -6.67 4.78 5.83
C THR A 52 -6.45 5.65 4.59
N GLU A 53 -7.44 6.46 4.22
CA GLU A 53 -7.31 7.44 3.14
C GLU A 53 -6.18 8.45 3.38
N ALA A 54 -5.99 8.87 4.64
CA ALA A 54 -4.91 9.78 5.02
C ALA A 54 -3.51 9.17 4.82
N GLN A 55 -3.35 7.86 5.04
CA GLN A 55 -2.10 7.16 4.77
C GLN A 55 -1.87 6.97 3.27
N LEU A 56 -2.95 6.74 2.51
CA LEU A 56 -2.88 6.64 1.04
C LEU A 56 -2.56 7.98 0.38
N SER A 57 -3.09 9.08 0.89
CA SER A 57 -2.94 10.42 0.28
C SER A 57 -1.50 10.96 0.32
N VAL A 58 -0.68 10.46 1.25
CA VAL A 58 0.75 10.81 1.37
C VAL A 58 1.68 9.84 0.64
N ALA A 59 1.13 8.74 0.10
CA ALA A 59 1.85 7.76 -0.69
C ALA A 59 1.70 8.04 -2.18
N LYS A 60 2.63 7.52 -2.98
CA LYS A 60 2.56 7.60 -4.45
C LYS A 60 1.80 6.39 -4.97
N THR A 61 0.66 6.63 -5.60
CA THR A 61 -0.16 5.59 -6.25
C THR A 61 -0.35 5.95 -7.73
N ASN A 62 -0.85 5.02 -8.54
CA ASN A 62 -1.22 5.29 -9.93
C ASN A 62 -2.39 4.39 -10.38
N TRP A 63 -2.78 4.48 -11.65
CA TRP A 63 -3.88 3.69 -12.22
C TRP A 63 -3.69 2.16 -12.17
N ARG A 64 -2.46 1.68 -11.89
CA ARG A 64 -2.17 0.26 -11.70
C ARG A 64 -2.35 -0.21 -10.26
N THR A 65 -2.36 0.70 -9.29
CA THR A 65 -2.57 0.36 -7.89
C THR A 65 -4.01 -0.14 -7.69
N VAL A 66 -4.17 -1.31 -7.08
CA VAL A 66 -5.47 -1.84 -6.65
C VAL A 66 -5.72 -1.29 -5.25
N MET A 67 -6.84 -0.59 -5.06
CA MET A 67 -7.20 0.05 -3.80
C MET A 67 -7.79 -0.97 -2.81
N PRO A 68 -7.93 -0.62 -1.51
CA PRO A 68 -8.54 -1.49 -0.50
C PRO A 68 -9.91 -2.06 -0.87
N SER A 69 -10.67 -1.32 -1.68
CA SER A 69 -11.97 -1.75 -2.22
C SER A 69 -11.88 -2.80 -3.34
N GLY A 70 -10.67 -3.21 -3.73
CA GLY A 70 -10.41 -4.12 -4.86
C GLY A 70 -10.53 -3.46 -6.24
N LYS A 71 -10.93 -2.18 -6.30
CA LYS A 71 -10.99 -1.40 -7.54
C LYS A 71 -9.62 -0.80 -7.83
N ARG A 72 -9.27 -0.70 -9.11
CA ARG A 72 -8.09 0.11 -9.50
C ARG A 72 -8.37 1.57 -9.23
N GLY A 73 -7.35 2.32 -8.80
CA GLY A 73 -7.45 3.76 -8.64
C GLY A 73 -7.77 4.41 -9.99
N PHE A 74 -9.04 4.75 -10.20
CA PHE A 74 -9.42 5.69 -11.24
C PHE A 74 -9.19 7.09 -10.66
N TRP A 75 -8.36 7.86 -11.35
CA TRP A 75 -8.16 9.28 -11.07
C TRP A 75 -9.14 10.07 -11.91
#